data_AF-A0A7L7ITC0-F1
#
_entry.id   AF-A0A7L7ITC0-F1
#
_cell.length_a   1.000
_cell.length_b   1.000
_cell.length_c   1.000
_cell.angle_alpha   90.00
_cell.angle_beta   90.00
_cell.angle_gamma   90.00
#
_symmetry.space_group_name_H-M   'P 1'
#
loop_
_entity.id
_entity.type
_entity.pdbx_description
1 polymer ?
#
loop_
_entity_poly.entity_id
_entity_poly.type
_entity_poly.pdbx_seq_one_letter_code
_entity_poly.pdbx_strand_id
1 'polypeptide(L)'
;MSQATRQQAADRVMARADALATISETPDALTRVYLSTQHLQANQLVGQWMSQAGMTVWQDSVGNICGRYEGAQEGAPAVLLGSHLDTVRNAGRYDGMLGVLTAIEVVDSLHQQGRHLAQAIEIVGFCDEEGTRFGITLLGSRGLTGTWPESWLDKCDASGVSVAQAMVQAGLDPARVLLAARNKDDFSAYLELHIEQGPCLEQEQLALGVVEAINGARRLNCRFTGEAGHAGTVPMAHRKDALAAAAEWMVMTESTTQRHGGNLVATVGELRCLPGAVNVIPGEVTLSLDIRGPQDAPLDVLLNELLTQAQAIAARRGLDFSAEEFYRIAATPCDARLQALLGEAVESVQGRTLSLPSGAGHDAIAMAERWPVGMLFVRCKGGVSHHPAESVMAEDVALAIEAFKGAVERLAS
;
A
#
# COMPACT_ATOMS: atom_id res chain seq x y z
N MET A 1 12.24 10.60 24.83
CA MET A 1 13.70 10.79 24.63
C MET A 1 14.06 12.27 24.73
N SER A 2 15.34 12.67 24.83
CA SER A 2 15.67 14.10 24.66
C SER A 2 15.35 14.55 23.22
N GLN A 3 14.98 15.81 23.01
CA GLN A 3 14.69 16.34 21.66
C GLN A 3 15.90 16.18 20.71
N ALA A 4 17.12 16.41 21.19
CA ALA A 4 18.34 16.24 20.41
C ALA A 4 18.57 14.78 19.99
N THR A 5 18.31 13.83 20.88
CA THR A 5 18.45 12.39 20.56
C THR A 5 17.43 11.95 19.50
N ARG A 6 16.20 12.49 19.53
CA ARG A 6 15.17 12.20 18.53
C ARG A 6 15.54 12.74 17.16
N GLN A 7 16.02 13.98 17.11
CA GLN A 7 16.45 14.58 15.86
C GLN A 7 17.60 13.80 15.22
N GLN A 8 18.59 13.38 16.02
CA GLN A 8 19.69 12.56 15.51
C GLN A 8 19.22 11.20 14.93
N ALA A 9 18.21 10.57 15.53
CA ALA A 9 17.64 9.34 14.99
C ALA A 9 16.92 9.60 13.66
N ALA A 10 16.15 10.68 13.56
CA ALA A 10 15.51 11.08 12.31
C ALA A 10 16.54 11.41 11.22
N ASP A 11 17.59 12.15 11.53
CA ASP A 11 18.66 12.49 10.58
C ASP A 11 19.35 11.22 10.05
N ARG A 12 19.53 10.18 10.89
CA ARG A 12 20.03 8.87 10.44
C ARG A 12 19.05 8.18 9.49
N VAL A 13 17.75 8.18 9.78
CA VAL A 13 16.73 7.62 8.87
C VAL A 13 16.76 8.35 7.53
N MET A 14 16.79 9.67 7.53
CA MET A 14 16.84 10.48 6.31
C MET A 14 18.10 10.18 5.50
N ALA A 15 19.27 10.13 6.14
CA ALA A 15 20.53 9.79 5.47
C ALA A 15 20.54 8.36 4.90
N ARG A 16 19.93 7.39 5.60
CA ARG A 16 19.78 6.01 5.10
C ARG A 16 18.80 5.93 3.93
N ALA A 17 17.71 6.69 3.95
CA ALA A 17 16.78 6.79 2.83
C ALA A 17 17.49 7.37 1.60
N ASP A 18 18.30 8.42 1.77
CA ASP A 18 19.13 8.98 0.70
C ASP A 18 20.15 7.96 0.17
N ALA A 19 20.79 7.18 1.04
CA ALA A 19 21.70 6.11 0.62
C ALA A 19 20.96 5.02 -0.19
N LEU A 20 19.78 4.59 0.24
CA LEU A 20 18.95 3.64 -0.50
C LEU A 20 18.48 4.22 -1.84
N ALA A 21 18.20 5.51 -1.92
CA ALA A 21 17.79 6.16 -3.16
C ALA A 21 18.89 6.17 -4.24
N THR A 22 20.16 6.01 -3.85
CA THR A 22 21.27 5.85 -4.81
C THR A 22 21.37 4.44 -5.42
N ILE A 23 20.69 3.45 -4.82
CA ILE A 23 20.68 2.06 -5.28
C ILE A 23 19.48 1.87 -6.21
N SER A 24 19.69 2.18 -7.49
CA SER A 24 18.65 2.20 -8.52
C SER A 24 19.10 1.57 -9.84
N GLU A 25 18.18 0.88 -10.51
CA GLU A 25 18.34 0.35 -11.86
C GLU A 25 18.50 1.46 -12.90
N THR A 26 17.97 2.65 -12.61
CA THR A 26 18.02 3.83 -13.47
C THR A 26 18.90 4.91 -12.84
N PRO A 27 19.92 5.46 -13.54
CA PRO A 27 20.83 6.44 -12.94
C PRO A 27 20.17 7.73 -12.43
N ASP A 28 19.15 8.23 -13.14
CA ASP A 28 18.53 9.54 -12.89
C ASP A 28 17.14 9.44 -12.21
N ALA A 29 16.73 8.25 -11.82
CA ALA A 29 15.41 7.96 -11.27
C ALA A 29 15.51 6.82 -10.27
N LEU A 30 14.74 6.80 -9.19
CA LEU A 30 14.71 5.66 -8.29
C LEU A 30 13.81 4.54 -8.85
N THR A 31 14.41 3.41 -9.20
CA THR A 31 13.71 2.21 -9.64
C THR A 31 14.44 1.02 -9.05
N ARG A 32 13.76 0.24 -8.22
CA ARG A 32 14.32 -0.96 -7.61
C ARG A 32 13.28 -2.05 -7.56
N VAL A 33 13.27 -2.90 -8.57
CA VAL A 33 12.26 -3.96 -8.67
C VAL A 33 12.72 -5.28 -8.05
N TYR A 34 11.76 -6.15 -7.72
CA TYR A 34 12.00 -7.46 -7.10
C TYR A 34 13.09 -8.28 -7.79
N LEU A 35 14.04 -8.76 -6.98
CA LEU A 35 15.20 -9.57 -7.38
C LEU A 35 16.07 -8.98 -8.51
N SER A 36 16.00 -7.66 -8.73
CA SER A 36 17.05 -6.95 -9.46
C SER A 36 18.36 -6.96 -8.64
N THR A 37 19.49 -6.70 -9.30
CA THR A 37 20.77 -6.54 -8.60
C THR A 37 20.69 -5.43 -7.53
N GLN A 38 19.97 -4.36 -7.82
CA GLN A 38 19.79 -3.21 -6.93
C GLN A 38 18.90 -3.55 -5.74
N HIS A 39 17.85 -4.36 -5.92
CA HIS A 39 17.07 -4.88 -4.80
C HIS A 39 17.94 -5.70 -3.84
N LEU A 40 18.77 -6.62 -4.37
CA LEU A 40 19.68 -7.41 -3.54
C LEU A 40 20.74 -6.54 -2.83
N GLN A 41 21.25 -5.49 -3.49
CA GLN A 41 22.18 -4.54 -2.88
C GLN A 41 21.53 -3.72 -1.75
N ALA A 42 20.29 -3.27 -1.94
CA ALA A 42 19.53 -2.57 -0.90
C ALA A 42 19.26 -3.49 0.30
N ASN A 43 18.85 -4.73 0.06
CA ASN A 43 18.65 -5.73 1.11
C ASN A 43 19.94 -5.99 1.89
N GLN A 44 21.08 -6.12 1.20
CA GLN A 44 22.38 -6.27 1.85
C GLN A 44 22.73 -5.07 2.73
N LEU A 45 22.52 -3.84 2.25
CA LEU A 45 22.80 -2.61 3.01
C LEU A 45 21.89 -2.49 4.24
N VAL A 46 20.60 -2.76 4.07
CA VAL A 46 19.63 -2.78 5.18
C VAL A 46 20.01 -3.85 6.21
N GLY A 47 20.38 -5.06 5.75
CA GLY A 47 20.87 -6.12 6.62
C GLY A 47 22.11 -5.71 7.41
N GLN A 48 23.04 -4.95 6.83
CA GLN A 48 24.18 -4.40 7.57
C GLN A 48 23.75 -3.43 8.67
N TRP A 49 22.77 -2.56 8.41
CA TRP A 49 22.22 -1.66 9.44
C TRP A 49 21.48 -2.40 10.54
N MET A 50 20.74 -3.45 10.21
CA MET A 50 20.12 -4.35 11.21
C MET A 50 21.19 -5.03 12.08
N SER A 51 22.26 -5.56 11.49
CA SER A 51 23.36 -6.15 12.26
C SER A 51 24.06 -5.13 13.16
N GLN A 52 24.25 -3.88 12.68
CA GLN A 52 24.80 -2.78 13.49
C GLN A 52 23.90 -2.41 14.66
N ALA A 53 22.57 -2.55 14.51
CA ALA A 53 21.58 -2.38 15.58
C ALA A 53 21.51 -3.60 16.53
N GLY A 54 22.43 -4.57 16.42
CA GLY A 54 22.51 -5.72 17.32
C GLY A 54 21.59 -6.89 16.94
N MET A 55 21.09 -6.94 15.71
CA MET A 55 20.18 -7.99 15.25
C MET A 55 20.92 -9.17 14.60
N THR A 56 20.35 -10.36 14.75
CA THR A 56 20.69 -11.52 13.90
C THR A 56 19.95 -11.38 12.57
N VAL A 57 20.68 -11.42 11.45
CA VAL A 57 20.14 -11.07 10.12
C VAL A 57 20.20 -12.27 9.17
N TRP A 58 19.15 -12.46 8.38
CA TRP A 58 19.09 -13.46 7.30
C TRP A 58 18.22 -12.98 6.15
N GLN A 59 18.37 -13.62 4.98
CA GLN A 59 17.44 -13.51 3.87
C GLN A 59 16.61 -14.80 3.81
N ASP A 60 15.29 -14.68 3.69
CA ASP A 60 14.42 -15.86 3.60
C ASP A 60 14.38 -16.47 2.18
N SER A 61 13.57 -17.51 1.98
CA SER A 61 13.52 -18.23 0.70
C SER A 61 12.78 -17.49 -0.42
N VAL A 62 12.10 -16.38 -0.12
CA VAL A 62 11.42 -15.54 -1.12
C VAL A 62 12.17 -14.24 -1.38
N GLY A 63 13.22 -13.95 -0.60
CA GLY A 63 14.10 -12.79 -0.81
C GLY A 63 13.79 -11.61 0.11
N ASN A 64 12.95 -11.78 1.13
CA ASN A 64 12.81 -10.77 2.19
C ASN A 64 14.13 -10.68 2.96
N ILE A 65 14.51 -9.47 3.38
CA ILE A 65 15.59 -9.28 4.35
C ILE A 65 15.00 -9.18 5.76
N CYS A 66 15.48 -10.01 6.66
CA CYS A 66 14.95 -10.14 8.01
C CYS A 66 16.04 -9.89 9.05
N GLY A 67 15.67 -9.25 10.15
CA GLY A 67 16.51 -9.06 11.32
C GLY A 67 15.76 -9.39 12.59
N ARG A 68 16.37 -10.08 13.55
CA ARG A 68 15.77 -10.40 14.85
C ARG A 68 16.61 -9.88 16.00
N TYR A 69 15.97 -9.14 16.89
CA TYR A 69 16.50 -8.72 18.18
C TYR A 69 15.79 -9.51 19.27
N GLU A 70 16.52 -10.38 19.96
CA GLU A 70 15.92 -11.30 20.94
C GLU A 70 15.27 -10.56 22.11
N GLY A 71 14.19 -11.16 22.61
CA GLY A 71 13.58 -10.77 23.86
C GLY A 71 14.44 -11.17 25.06
N ALA A 72 13.93 -10.91 26.27
CA ALA A 72 14.59 -11.28 27.52
C ALA A 72 14.77 -12.79 27.66
N GLN A 73 13.95 -13.57 26.95
CA GLN A 73 14.12 -15.01 26.76
C GLN A 73 14.32 -15.31 25.27
N GLU A 74 15.34 -16.10 24.97
CA GLU A 74 15.62 -16.56 23.61
C GLU A 74 14.43 -17.36 23.07
N GLY A 75 14.03 -17.07 21.83
CA GLY A 75 12.92 -17.76 21.17
C GLY A 75 11.52 -17.29 21.62
N ALA A 76 11.42 -16.20 22.38
CA ALA A 76 10.11 -15.57 22.64
C ALA A 76 9.40 -15.18 21.33
N PRO A 77 8.05 -15.19 21.28
CA PRO A 77 7.31 -14.61 20.17
C PRO A 77 7.75 -13.17 19.88
N ALA A 78 7.68 -12.76 18.62
CA ALA A 78 8.10 -11.44 18.20
C ALA A 78 6.93 -10.49 17.98
N VAL A 79 7.15 -9.19 18.20
CA VAL A 79 6.43 -8.16 17.47
C VAL A 79 7.16 -7.97 16.14
N LEU A 80 6.47 -8.22 15.03
CA LEU A 80 7.03 -8.02 13.70
C LEU A 80 6.83 -6.56 13.28
N LEU A 81 7.90 -5.91 12.86
CA LEU A 81 7.91 -4.58 12.29
C LEU A 81 8.31 -4.67 10.83
N GLY A 82 7.76 -3.84 9.97
CA GLY A 82 8.20 -3.86 8.59
C GLY A 82 7.71 -2.70 7.74
N SER A 83 8.07 -2.86 6.48
CA SER A 83 7.36 -2.48 5.27
C SER A 83 8.21 -3.05 4.10
N HIS A 84 8.18 -2.46 2.92
CA HIS A 84 8.90 -2.98 1.74
C HIS A 84 10.17 -2.20 1.39
N LEU A 85 11.01 -2.80 0.54
CA LEU A 85 12.24 -2.19 0.03
C LEU A 85 12.27 -2.08 -1.50
N ASP A 86 11.39 -2.74 -2.23
CA ASP A 86 11.23 -2.47 -3.66
C ASP A 86 10.48 -1.15 -3.88
N THR A 87 10.50 -0.65 -5.12
CA THR A 87 9.84 0.62 -5.49
C THR A 87 9.15 0.49 -6.83
N VAL A 88 8.17 1.36 -7.09
CA VAL A 88 7.78 1.68 -8.46
C VAL A 88 8.92 2.26 -9.30
N ARG A 89 8.67 2.42 -10.60
CA ARG A 89 9.57 3.14 -11.51
C ARG A 89 9.52 4.63 -11.23
N ASN A 90 10.69 5.26 -11.15
CA ASN A 90 10.82 6.70 -10.88
C ASN A 90 10.12 7.12 -9.57
N ALA A 91 10.34 6.34 -8.52
CA ALA A 91 9.72 6.47 -7.21
C ALA A 91 10.26 7.65 -6.36
N GLY A 92 9.56 7.88 -5.26
CA GLY A 92 10.03 8.66 -4.11
C GLY A 92 10.99 7.87 -3.21
N ARG A 93 11.57 8.55 -2.22
CA ARG A 93 12.63 7.98 -1.35
C ARG A 93 12.11 7.37 -0.04
N TYR A 94 10.81 7.42 0.22
CA TYR A 94 10.25 7.15 1.54
C TYR A 94 9.19 6.04 1.52
N ASP A 95 8.51 5.86 0.39
CA ASP A 95 7.59 4.74 0.16
C ASP A 95 8.23 3.39 0.52
N GLY A 96 7.56 2.61 1.38
CA GLY A 96 8.06 1.40 2.00
C GLY A 96 9.25 1.58 2.95
N MET A 97 10.39 2.01 2.40
CA MET A 97 11.68 1.96 3.10
C MET A 97 11.72 2.83 4.37
N LEU A 98 10.89 3.88 4.48
CA LEU A 98 10.77 4.66 5.71
C LEU A 98 10.33 3.81 6.90
N GLY A 99 9.43 2.84 6.68
CA GLY A 99 8.95 1.91 7.71
C GLY A 99 10.06 1.02 8.23
N VAL A 100 10.79 0.38 7.31
CA VAL A 100 11.93 -0.49 7.63
C VAL A 100 13.03 0.27 8.37
N LEU A 101 13.39 1.46 7.88
CA LEU A 101 14.43 2.30 8.50
C LEU A 101 14.04 2.80 9.89
N THR A 102 12.77 3.17 10.08
CA THR A 102 12.27 3.58 11.39
C THR A 102 12.25 2.42 12.37
N ALA A 103 11.86 1.22 11.93
CA ALA A 103 11.92 0.00 12.75
C ALA A 103 13.36 -0.31 13.23
N ILE A 104 14.36 -0.11 12.36
CA ILE A 104 15.78 -0.28 12.73
C ILE A 104 16.17 0.71 13.82
N GLU A 105 15.71 1.97 13.76
CA GLU A 105 15.98 2.95 14.82
C GLU A 105 15.31 2.62 16.15
N VAL A 106 14.12 1.99 16.14
CA VAL A 106 13.48 1.48 17.36
C VAL A 106 14.39 0.45 18.03
N VAL A 107 14.89 -0.51 17.25
CA VAL A 107 15.77 -1.58 17.76
C VAL A 107 17.14 -1.04 18.17
N ASP A 108 17.77 -0.19 17.36
CA ASP A 108 19.05 0.46 17.68
C ASP A 108 18.96 1.22 19.02
N SER A 109 17.85 1.92 19.25
CA SER A 109 17.63 2.59 20.53
C SER A 109 17.53 1.64 21.72
N LEU A 110 16.95 0.44 21.57
CA LEU A 110 16.88 -0.56 22.62
C LEU A 110 18.26 -1.21 22.86
N HIS A 111 18.97 -1.51 21.77
CA HIS A 111 20.31 -2.09 21.79
C HIS A 111 21.32 -1.18 22.49
N GLN A 112 21.33 0.12 22.17
CA GLN A 112 22.19 1.11 22.85
C GLN A 112 21.89 1.24 24.35
N GLN A 113 20.68 0.88 24.79
CA GLN A 113 20.28 0.86 26.19
C GLN A 113 20.55 -0.49 26.87
N GLY A 114 21.01 -1.51 26.12
CA GLY A 114 21.14 -2.88 26.62
C GLY A 114 19.81 -3.47 27.07
N ARG A 115 18.69 -3.00 26.53
CA ARG A 115 17.34 -3.41 26.94
C ARG A 115 16.82 -4.52 26.03
N HIS A 116 16.28 -5.57 26.66
CA HIS A 116 15.53 -6.63 26.02
C HIS A 116 14.11 -6.64 26.59
N LEU A 117 13.10 -6.66 25.72
CA LEU A 117 11.68 -6.68 26.11
C LEU A 117 11.22 -8.12 26.35
N ALA A 118 9.99 -8.35 26.86
CA ALA A 118 9.51 -9.71 27.08
C ALA A 118 9.38 -10.50 25.76
N GLN A 119 8.94 -9.81 24.72
CA GLN A 119 8.90 -10.33 23.35
C GLN A 119 10.13 -9.89 22.55
N ALA A 120 10.49 -10.69 21.56
CA ALA A 120 11.49 -10.29 20.58
C ALA A 120 10.94 -9.19 19.66
N ILE A 121 11.83 -8.50 18.95
CA ILE A 121 11.46 -7.63 17.84
C ILE A 121 12.07 -8.23 16.58
N GLU A 122 11.24 -8.52 15.60
CA GLU A 122 11.69 -8.92 14.28
C GLU A 122 11.37 -7.79 13.30
N ILE A 123 12.31 -7.50 12.40
CA ILE A 123 12.10 -6.54 11.30
C ILE A 123 12.15 -7.31 10.00
N VAL A 124 11.22 -7.03 9.11
CA VAL A 124 11.22 -7.51 7.73
C VAL A 124 11.19 -6.33 6.76
N GLY A 125 12.14 -6.33 5.83
CA GLY A 125 12.04 -5.58 4.59
C GLY A 125 11.45 -6.50 3.54
N PHE A 126 10.13 -6.38 3.32
CA PHE A 126 9.40 -7.18 2.36
C PHE A 126 9.86 -6.88 0.93
N CYS A 127 9.74 -7.89 0.08
CA CYS A 127 10.05 -7.80 -1.33
C CYS A 127 8.78 -7.84 -2.22
N ASP A 128 8.78 -7.03 -3.28
CA ASP A 128 7.70 -6.94 -4.29
C ASP A 128 6.32 -6.61 -3.71
N GLU A 129 6.24 -5.61 -2.81
CA GLU A 129 4.95 -5.05 -2.40
C GLU A 129 4.27 -4.41 -3.61
N GLU A 130 5.02 -3.60 -4.36
CA GLU A 130 4.54 -2.74 -5.45
C GLU A 130 4.12 -3.54 -6.70
N GLY A 131 4.68 -4.75 -6.84
CA GLY A 131 4.44 -5.64 -7.97
C GLY A 131 4.93 -5.10 -9.32
N THR A 132 5.89 -4.17 -9.29
CA THR A 132 6.35 -3.42 -10.45
C THR A 132 6.97 -4.31 -11.54
N ARG A 133 7.57 -5.45 -11.16
CA ARG A 133 8.25 -6.33 -12.11
C ARG A 133 7.31 -7.29 -12.82
N PHE A 134 6.47 -7.97 -12.06
CA PHE A 134 5.68 -9.12 -12.53
C PHE A 134 4.18 -8.86 -12.61
N GLY A 135 3.71 -7.67 -12.20
CA GLY A 135 2.29 -7.36 -12.07
C GLY A 135 1.60 -8.17 -10.98
N ILE A 136 2.37 -8.59 -9.98
CA ILE A 136 1.92 -9.35 -8.80
C ILE A 136 2.39 -8.57 -7.58
N THR A 137 1.49 -8.19 -6.71
CA THR A 137 1.83 -7.47 -5.48
C THR A 137 2.00 -8.42 -4.31
N LEU A 138 2.68 -7.96 -3.26
CA LEU A 138 2.79 -8.63 -1.96
C LEU A 138 3.52 -9.98 -1.99
N LEU A 139 4.49 -10.21 -2.90
CA LEU A 139 5.18 -11.51 -2.98
C LEU A 139 5.84 -11.89 -1.65
N GLY A 140 6.56 -10.94 -1.05
CA GLY A 140 7.32 -11.13 0.19
C GLY A 140 6.44 -11.47 1.38
N SER A 141 5.40 -10.67 1.62
CA SER A 141 4.46 -10.89 2.72
C SER A 141 3.60 -12.14 2.51
N ARG A 142 3.24 -12.48 1.26
CA ARG A 142 2.57 -13.75 0.92
C ARG A 142 3.47 -14.97 1.12
N GLY A 143 4.79 -14.82 0.93
CA GLY A 143 5.78 -15.82 1.30
C GLY A 143 5.76 -16.09 2.81
N LEU A 144 5.78 -15.03 3.61
CA LEU A 144 5.78 -15.11 5.09
C LEU A 144 4.48 -15.70 5.66
N THR A 145 3.33 -15.39 5.04
CA THR A 145 2.03 -15.96 5.43
C THR A 145 1.80 -17.37 4.86
N GLY A 146 2.66 -17.83 3.96
CA GLY A 146 2.52 -19.11 3.26
C GLY A 146 1.32 -19.18 2.33
N THR A 147 0.81 -18.03 1.86
CA THR A 147 -0.33 -17.95 0.93
C THR A 147 0.10 -17.62 -0.51
N TRP A 148 1.36 -17.92 -0.85
CA TRP A 148 1.91 -17.74 -2.21
C TRP A 148 1.31 -18.77 -3.21
N PRO A 149 0.55 -18.33 -4.24
CA PRO A 149 0.07 -19.21 -5.29
C PRO A 149 1.18 -19.79 -6.16
N GLU A 150 1.11 -21.09 -6.46
CA GLU A 150 2.08 -21.80 -7.33
C GLU A 150 2.18 -21.17 -8.73
N SER A 151 1.06 -20.69 -9.27
CA SER A 151 0.99 -20.08 -10.60
C SER A 151 1.78 -18.77 -10.74
N TRP A 152 2.21 -18.15 -9.65
CA TRP A 152 3.03 -16.95 -9.70
C TRP A 152 4.45 -17.23 -10.20
N LEU A 153 4.97 -18.46 -10.00
CA LEU A 153 6.31 -18.84 -10.47
C LEU A 153 6.46 -18.73 -12.00
N ASP A 154 5.37 -18.93 -12.74
CA ASP A 154 5.32 -18.88 -14.20
C ASP A 154 5.07 -17.47 -14.76
N LYS A 155 4.70 -16.50 -13.91
CA LYS A 155 4.46 -15.12 -14.34
C LYS A 155 5.76 -14.50 -14.81
N CYS A 156 5.69 -13.84 -15.97
CA CYS A 156 6.85 -13.25 -16.63
C CYS A 156 6.82 -11.73 -16.54
N ASP A 157 8.01 -11.14 -16.40
CA ASP A 157 8.20 -9.70 -16.55
C ASP A 157 8.13 -9.28 -18.03
N ALA A 158 8.23 -7.98 -18.29
CA ALA A 158 8.18 -7.42 -19.64
C ALA A 158 9.30 -7.91 -20.57
N SER A 159 10.38 -8.49 -20.02
CA SER A 159 11.49 -9.08 -20.78
C SER A 159 11.34 -10.59 -20.99
N GLY A 160 10.25 -11.19 -20.49
CA GLY A 160 10.00 -12.63 -20.59
C GLY A 160 10.75 -13.47 -19.55
N VAL A 161 11.36 -12.85 -18.53
CA VAL A 161 11.96 -13.60 -17.41
C VAL A 161 10.84 -13.96 -16.44
N SER A 162 10.73 -15.23 -16.05
CA SER A 162 9.74 -15.65 -15.07
C SER A 162 10.17 -15.36 -13.63
N VAL A 163 9.23 -15.32 -12.68
CA VAL A 163 9.54 -15.22 -11.24
C VAL A 163 10.51 -16.32 -10.82
N ALA A 164 10.27 -17.57 -11.23
CA ALA A 164 11.17 -18.68 -10.94
C ALA A 164 12.59 -18.46 -11.50
N GLN A 165 12.72 -17.92 -12.70
CA GLN A 165 14.04 -17.60 -13.28
C GLN A 165 14.74 -16.47 -12.52
N ALA A 166 14.01 -15.42 -12.12
CA ALA A 166 14.56 -14.32 -11.34
C ALA A 166 15.04 -14.79 -9.95
N MET A 167 14.29 -15.68 -9.30
CA MET A 167 14.71 -16.35 -8.06
C MET A 167 16.03 -17.11 -8.24
N VAL A 168 16.14 -17.96 -9.27
CA VAL A 168 17.39 -18.69 -9.55
C VAL A 168 18.55 -17.74 -9.81
N GLN A 169 18.33 -16.66 -10.56
CA GLN A 169 19.35 -15.63 -10.82
C GLN A 169 19.81 -14.92 -9.54
N ALA A 170 18.90 -14.72 -8.58
CA ALA A 170 19.19 -14.16 -7.27
C ALA A 170 19.79 -15.17 -6.27
N GLY A 171 20.00 -16.43 -6.68
CA GLY A 171 20.53 -17.49 -5.83
C GLY A 171 19.49 -18.13 -4.89
N LEU A 172 18.20 -17.91 -5.16
CA LEU A 172 17.08 -18.52 -4.45
C LEU A 172 16.59 -19.78 -5.19
N ASP A 173 15.89 -20.66 -4.47
CA ASP A 173 15.31 -21.89 -5.01
C ASP A 173 13.78 -21.76 -5.11
N PRO A 174 13.19 -21.69 -6.33
CA PRO A 174 11.74 -21.63 -6.54
C PRO A 174 10.96 -22.82 -5.95
N ALA A 175 11.60 -23.96 -5.70
CA ALA A 175 10.93 -25.10 -5.06
C ALA A 175 10.80 -24.91 -3.53
N ARG A 176 11.48 -23.91 -2.95
CA ARG A 176 11.56 -23.66 -1.50
C ARG A 176 10.80 -22.42 -1.05
N VAL A 177 9.97 -21.87 -1.92
CA VAL A 177 9.16 -20.69 -1.65
C VAL A 177 8.34 -20.78 -0.36
N LEU A 178 7.77 -21.95 -0.08
CA LEU A 178 6.97 -22.18 1.12
C LEU A 178 7.80 -22.26 2.42
N LEU A 179 9.15 -22.31 2.35
CA LEU A 179 10.00 -22.32 3.55
C LEU A 179 10.07 -20.95 4.26
N ALA A 180 9.66 -19.86 3.59
CA ALA A 180 9.56 -18.55 4.24
C ALA A 180 8.36 -18.47 5.19
N ALA A 181 7.38 -19.37 5.04
CA ALA A 181 6.16 -19.34 5.84
C ALA A 181 6.47 -19.47 7.34
N ARG A 182 5.90 -18.56 8.13
CA ARG A 182 6.07 -18.52 9.59
C ARG A 182 4.91 -19.15 10.33
N ASN A 183 5.18 -19.68 11.51
CA ASN A 183 4.14 -20.25 12.36
C ASN A 183 3.31 -19.12 12.98
N LYS A 184 2.01 -19.37 13.22
CA LYS A 184 1.11 -18.37 13.80
C LYS A 184 1.63 -17.86 15.15
N ASP A 185 2.30 -18.71 15.92
CA ASP A 185 2.82 -18.38 17.26
C ASP A 185 4.18 -17.64 17.22
N ASP A 186 4.81 -17.49 16.04
CA ASP A 186 6.09 -16.77 15.91
C ASP A 186 5.90 -15.26 16.15
N PHE A 187 4.72 -14.72 15.84
CA PHE A 187 4.42 -13.29 15.97
C PHE A 187 3.15 -13.04 16.76
N SER A 188 3.18 -12.04 17.65
CA SER A 188 2.00 -11.60 18.38
C SER A 188 1.20 -10.52 17.63
N ALA A 189 1.87 -9.76 16.77
CA ALA A 189 1.32 -8.66 15.99
C ALA A 189 2.31 -8.26 14.88
N TYR A 190 1.78 -7.56 13.88
CA TYR A 190 2.54 -6.84 12.87
C TYR A 190 2.26 -5.35 12.96
N LEU A 191 3.31 -4.52 13.00
CA LEU A 191 3.21 -3.07 12.95
C LEU A 191 3.96 -2.52 11.73
N GLU A 192 3.31 -1.66 10.97
CA GLU A 192 3.90 -1.03 9.79
C GLU A 192 3.80 0.48 9.87
N LEU A 193 4.93 1.15 9.67
CA LEU A 193 4.99 2.60 9.55
C LEU A 193 5.15 2.93 8.08
N HIS A 194 4.34 3.85 7.59
CA HIS A 194 4.34 4.22 6.18
C HIS A 194 4.11 5.73 6.01
N ILE A 195 4.44 6.27 4.85
CA ILE A 195 3.92 7.60 4.48
C ILE A 195 2.42 7.49 4.16
N GLU A 196 1.67 8.57 4.37
CA GLU A 196 0.22 8.58 4.12
C GLU A 196 -0.15 8.33 2.65
N GLN A 197 0.68 8.80 1.71
CA GLN A 197 0.38 8.84 0.27
C GLN A 197 -0.91 9.63 -0.06
N GLY A 198 -1.29 10.52 0.85
CA GLY A 198 -2.49 11.34 0.80
C GLY A 198 -2.29 12.68 1.51
N PRO A 199 -3.22 13.63 1.32
CA PRO A 199 -3.06 14.98 1.84
C PRO A 199 -3.72 15.20 3.21
N CYS A 200 -4.35 14.19 3.82
CA CYS A 200 -5.20 14.36 5.00
C CYS A 200 -4.40 14.86 6.21
N LEU A 201 -3.23 14.30 6.51
CA LEU A 201 -2.41 14.74 7.63
C LEU A 201 -1.83 16.14 7.40
N GLU A 202 -1.48 16.47 6.15
CA GLU A 202 -1.04 17.83 5.80
C GLU A 202 -2.15 18.86 6.00
N GLN A 203 -3.37 18.55 5.53
CA GLN A 203 -4.55 19.40 5.70
C GLN A 203 -4.93 19.58 7.17
N GLU A 204 -4.84 18.52 7.97
CA GLU A 204 -5.10 18.53 9.41
C GLU A 204 -3.92 19.05 10.25
N GLN A 205 -2.80 19.40 9.59
CA GLN A 205 -1.56 19.89 10.22
C GLN A 205 -0.99 18.93 11.28
N LEU A 206 -1.20 17.62 11.11
CA LEU A 206 -0.67 16.58 11.99
C LEU A 206 0.54 15.90 11.35
N ALA A 207 1.51 15.50 12.16
CA ALA A 207 2.67 14.75 11.66
C ALA A 207 2.33 13.27 11.46
N LEU A 208 1.47 12.73 12.32
CA LEU A 208 1.15 11.30 12.39
C LEU A 208 -0.36 11.03 12.38
N GLY A 209 -0.74 9.90 11.78
CA GLY A 209 -2.10 9.37 11.78
C GLY A 209 -2.14 7.86 12.04
N VAL A 210 -3.21 7.36 12.64
CA VAL A 210 -3.40 5.93 12.90
C VAL A 210 -4.31 5.35 11.83
N VAL A 211 -3.87 4.28 11.17
CA VAL A 211 -4.67 3.68 10.11
C VAL A 211 -5.80 2.85 10.71
N GLU A 212 -7.04 3.10 10.28
CA GLU A 212 -8.20 2.34 10.73
C GLU A 212 -8.40 1.03 9.94
N ALA A 213 -8.16 1.11 8.63
CA ALA A 213 -8.31 0.02 7.69
C ALA A 213 -7.57 0.36 6.40
N ILE A 214 -7.20 -0.67 5.65
CA ILE A 214 -6.78 -0.55 4.26
C ILE A 214 -8.01 -0.75 3.38
N ASN A 215 -8.26 0.20 2.48
CA ASN A 215 -9.48 0.24 1.69
C ASN A 215 -9.65 -1.02 0.84
N GLY A 216 -10.84 -1.60 0.88
CA GLY A 216 -11.29 -2.55 -0.11
C GLY A 216 -11.54 -1.84 -1.43
N ALA A 217 -11.52 -2.58 -2.54
CA ALA A 217 -11.77 -2.01 -3.86
C ALA A 217 -12.62 -2.94 -4.73
N ARG A 218 -13.39 -2.32 -5.64
CA ARG A 218 -14.08 -2.98 -6.75
C ARG A 218 -13.71 -2.23 -8.02
N ARG A 219 -13.31 -2.93 -9.07
CA ARG A 219 -13.10 -2.33 -10.39
C ARG A 219 -13.95 -3.01 -11.44
N LEU A 220 -14.64 -2.19 -12.22
CA LEU A 220 -15.60 -2.63 -13.21
C LEU A 220 -15.31 -2.01 -14.58
N ASN A 221 -15.54 -2.79 -15.62
CA ASN A 221 -15.71 -2.31 -16.99
C ASN A 221 -17.21 -2.10 -17.23
N CYS A 222 -17.61 -0.85 -17.46
CA CYS A 222 -19.00 -0.48 -17.70
C CYS A 222 -19.20 -0.07 -19.16
N ARG A 223 -20.37 -0.34 -19.72
CA ARG A 223 -20.70 -0.05 -21.12
C ARG A 223 -22.11 0.45 -21.27
N PHE A 224 -22.26 1.60 -21.93
CA PHE A 224 -23.54 2.05 -22.50
C PHE A 224 -23.56 1.77 -24.00
N THR A 225 -24.63 1.14 -24.46
CA THR A 225 -24.84 0.82 -25.88
C THR A 225 -26.11 1.52 -26.37
N GLY A 226 -25.94 2.37 -27.37
CA GLY A 226 -26.98 3.11 -28.06
C GLY A 226 -26.94 2.86 -29.56
N GLU A 227 -27.16 3.91 -30.34
CA GLU A 227 -27.14 3.82 -31.80
C GLU A 227 -26.31 4.95 -32.40
N ALA A 228 -25.34 4.57 -33.23
CA ALA A 228 -24.57 5.54 -34.00
C ALA A 228 -25.45 6.20 -35.07
N GLY A 229 -25.33 7.51 -35.22
CA GLY A 229 -26.15 8.27 -36.17
C GLY A 229 -25.47 9.56 -36.60
N HIS A 230 -25.88 10.12 -37.73
CA HIS A 230 -25.28 11.36 -38.23
C HIS A 230 -25.74 12.57 -37.39
N ALA A 231 -24.77 13.31 -36.84
CA ALA A 231 -25.03 14.36 -35.86
C ALA A 231 -25.86 15.54 -36.39
N GLY A 232 -25.90 15.75 -37.71
CA GLY A 232 -26.70 16.83 -38.32
C GLY A 232 -28.11 16.42 -38.74
N THR A 233 -28.40 15.12 -38.91
CA THR A 233 -29.66 14.67 -39.54
C THR A 233 -30.55 13.88 -38.61
N VAL A 234 -30.02 13.28 -37.54
CA VAL A 234 -30.83 12.62 -36.52
C VAL A 234 -31.35 13.67 -35.53
N PRO A 235 -32.68 13.89 -35.45
CA PRO A 235 -33.25 14.88 -34.54
C PRO A 235 -33.04 14.47 -33.08
N MET A 236 -32.95 15.45 -32.17
CA MET A 236 -32.60 15.21 -30.76
C MET A 236 -33.53 14.19 -30.06
N ALA A 237 -34.82 14.24 -30.34
CA ALA A 237 -35.82 13.33 -29.74
C ALA A 237 -35.67 11.85 -30.14
N HIS A 238 -34.89 11.57 -31.19
CA HIS A 238 -34.67 10.20 -31.68
C HIS A 238 -33.29 9.66 -31.33
N ARG A 239 -32.45 10.41 -30.63
CA ARG A 239 -31.08 9.99 -30.36
C ARG A 239 -31.02 8.97 -29.24
N LYS A 240 -30.26 7.91 -29.48
CA LYS A 240 -29.77 6.96 -28.49
C LYS A 240 -28.27 7.19 -28.27
N ASP A 241 -27.96 8.36 -27.71
CA ASP A 241 -26.59 8.84 -27.53
C ASP A 241 -25.96 8.24 -26.27
N ALA A 242 -25.01 7.31 -26.47
CA ALA A 242 -24.33 6.61 -25.38
C ALA A 242 -23.40 7.53 -24.57
N LEU A 243 -22.81 8.55 -25.19
CA LEU A 243 -21.91 9.48 -24.51
C LEU A 243 -22.67 10.43 -23.60
N ALA A 244 -23.84 10.90 -24.02
CA ALA A 244 -24.70 11.70 -23.17
C ALA A 244 -25.19 10.94 -21.93
N ALA A 245 -25.44 9.63 -22.05
CA ALA A 245 -25.77 8.78 -20.90
C ALA A 245 -24.58 8.57 -19.97
N ALA A 246 -23.41 8.26 -20.52
CA ALA A 246 -22.18 8.10 -19.75
C ALA A 246 -21.84 9.40 -18.98
N ALA A 247 -21.90 10.56 -19.63
CA ALA A 247 -21.63 11.85 -19.00
C ALA A 247 -22.57 12.15 -17.83
N GLU A 248 -23.86 11.85 -17.99
CA GLU A 248 -24.83 11.97 -16.90
C GLU A 248 -24.50 11.05 -15.72
N TRP A 249 -24.11 9.80 -16.01
CA TRP A 249 -23.73 8.84 -14.98
C TRP A 249 -22.46 9.26 -14.23
N MET A 250 -21.41 9.73 -14.92
CA MET A 250 -20.16 10.19 -14.28
C MET A 250 -20.41 11.30 -13.25
N VAL A 251 -21.24 12.30 -13.57
CA VAL A 251 -21.60 13.38 -12.65
C VAL A 251 -22.41 12.85 -11.46
N MET A 252 -23.30 11.88 -11.70
CA MET A 252 -24.04 11.22 -10.63
C MET A 252 -23.14 10.33 -9.76
N THR A 253 -22.12 9.69 -10.32
CA THR A 253 -21.14 8.90 -9.57
C THR A 253 -20.44 9.79 -8.55
N GLU A 254 -19.85 10.90 -8.97
CA GLU A 254 -19.16 11.83 -8.08
C GLU A 254 -20.09 12.36 -6.98
N SER A 255 -21.24 12.92 -7.37
CA SER A 255 -22.18 13.52 -6.40
C SER A 255 -22.84 12.50 -5.48
N THR A 256 -23.09 11.27 -5.92
CA THR A 256 -23.62 10.19 -5.07
C THR A 256 -22.59 9.74 -4.06
N THR A 257 -21.35 9.52 -4.47
CA THR A 257 -20.26 9.15 -3.57
C THR A 257 -20.01 10.23 -2.51
N GLN A 258 -20.01 11.51 -2.89
CA GLN A 258 -19.91 12.62 -1.95
C GLN A 258 -21.05 12.64 -0.92
N ARG A 259 -22.29 12.32 -1.33
CA ARG A 259 -23.45 12.25 -0.42
C ARG A 259 -23.35 11.09 0.57
N HIS A 260 -22.78 9.95 0.15
CA HIS A 260 -22.54 8.82 1.05
C HIS A 260 -21.49 9.17 2.11
N GLY A 261 -20.43 9.89 1.73
CA GLY A 261 -19.35 10.26 2.65
C GLY A 261 -18.60 9.04 3.19
N GLY A 262 -18.13 9.09 4.44
CA GLY A 262 -17.54 7.93 5.11
C GLY A 262 -16.25 7.39 4.46
N ASN A 263 -15.41 8.27 3.91
CA ASN A 263 -14.17 7.94 3.21
C ASN A 263 -14.35 7.04 1.97
N LEU A 264 -15.58 6.93 1.44
CA LEU A 264 -15.84 6.27 0.17
C LEU A 264 -15.36 7.15 -0.99
N VAL A 265 -14.69 6.54 -1.96
CA VAL A 265 -14.27 7.19 -3.21
C VAL A 265 -14.72 6.37 -4.41
N ALA A 266 -15.06 7.04 -5.50
CA ALA A 266 -15.47 6.44 -6.75
C ALA A 266 -14.90 7.26 -7.91
N THR A 267 -14.19 6.62 -8.83
CA THR A 267 -13.49 7.29 -9.92
C THR A 267 -13.80 6.59 -11.24
N VAL A 268 -14.16 7.38 -12.25
CA VAL A 268 -14.13 6.96 -13.64
C VAL A 268 -12.80 7.42 -14.23
N GLY A 269 -11.86 6.47 -14.37
CA GLY A 269 -10.48 6.78 -14.78
C GLY A 269 -10.22 6.63 -16.27
N GLU A 270 -11.03 5.80 -16.95
CA GLU A 270 -10.90 5.52 -18.38
C GLU A 270 -12.23 5.70 -19.08
N LEU A 271 -12.19 6.27 -20.29
CA LEU A 271 -13.36 6.42 -21.16
C LEU A 271 -12.93 6.20 -22.60
N ARG A 272 -13.68 5.33 -23.30
CA ARG A 272 -13.55 5.13 -24.75
C ARG A 272 -14.92 5.33 -25.38
N CYS A 273 -14.95 6.25 -26.34
CA CYS A 273 -16.15 6.63 -27.07
C CYS A 273 -16.04 6.18 -28.52
N LEU A 274 -17.01 5.37 -28.99
CA LEU A 274 -17.02 4.84 -30.35
C LEU A 274 -18.21 5.39 -31.16
N PRO A 275 -18.01 5.75 -32.45
CA PRO A 275 -16.77 5.58 -33.22
C PRO A 275 -15.70 6.68 -33.00
N GLY A 276 -15.99 7.71 -32.19
CA GLY A 276 -15.02 8.78 -31.91
C GLY A 276 -14.89 9.82 -33.02
N ALA A 277 -15.96 10.06 -33.79
CA ALA A 277 -15.99 11.06 -34.86
C ALA A 277 -16.88 12.26 -34.49
N VAL A 278 -16.40 13.48 -34.76
CA VAL A 278 -17.05 14.74 -34.35
C VAL A 278 -18.48 14.91 -34.87
N ASN A 279 -18.79 14.31 -36.02
CA ASN A 279 -20.08 14.40 -36.71
C ASN A 279 -20.95 13.14 -36.56
N VAL A 280 -20.63 12.26 -35.60
CA VAL A 280 -21.36 11.02 -35.35
C VAL A 280 -21.81 10.97 -33.89
N ILE A 281 -23.10 10.72 -33.68
CA ILE A 281 -23.67 10.41 -32.37
C ILE A 281 -23.01 9.12 -31.86
N PRO A 282 -22.40 9.10 -30.67
CA PRO A 282 -21.78 7.89 -30.13
C PRO A 282 -22.79 6.77 -29.91
N GLY A 283 -22.54 5.63 -30.56
CA GLY A 283 -23.35 4.42 -30.40
C GLY A 283 -22.86 3.51 -29.28
N GLU A 284 -21.63 3.66 -28.82
CA GLU A 284 -21.08 2.89 -27.70
C GLU A 284 -20.10 3.75 -26.90
N VAL A 285 -20.18 3.63 -25.57
CA VAL A 285 -19.17 4.15 -24.65
C VAL A 285 -18.84 3.08 -23.63
N THR A 286 -17.55 2.76 -23.51
CA THR A 286 -17.01 1.95 -22.41
C THR A 286 -16.26 2.84 -21.45
N LEU A 287 -16.43 2.63 -20.16
CA LEU A 287 -15.73 3.36 -19.12
C LEU A 287 -15.37 2.45 -17.94
N SER A 288 -14.32 2.80 -17.20
CA SER A 288 -13.97 2.12 -15.96
C SER A 288 -14.70 2.73 -14.77
N LEU A 289 -14.91 1.92 -13.72
CA LEU A 289 -15.32 2.38 -12.40
C LEU A 289 -14.39 1.74 -11.36
N ASP A 290 -13.63 2.55 -10.62
CA ASP A 290 -12.86 2.13 -9.43
C ASP A 290 -13.52 2.75 -8.19
N ILE A 291 -14.07 1.90 -7.32
CA ILE A 291 -14.63 2.32 -6.04
C ILE A 291 -13.81 1.73 -4.89
N ARG A 292 -13.58 2.53 -3.85
CA ARG A 292 -12.83 2.12 -2.66
C ARG A 292 -13.47 2.59 -1.37
N GLY A 293 -13.25 1.85 -0.30
CA GLY A 293 -13.79 2.19 1.01
C GLY A 293 -13.22 1.34 2.15
N PRO A 294 -13.29 1.86 3.39
CA PRO A 294 -12.73 1.18 4.57
C PRO A 294 -13.57 0.01 5.07
N GLN A 295 -14.81 -0.13 4.59
CA GLN A 295 -15.72 -1.21 4.93
C GLN A 295 -16.44 -1.72 3.68
N ASP A 296 -16.52 -3.05 3.53
CA ASP A 296 -17.13 -3.67 2.35
C ASP A 296 -18.64 -3.41 2.25
N ALA A 297 -19.37 -3.39 3.37
CA ALA A 297 -20.83 -3.22 3.33
C ALA A 297 -21.26 -1.83 2.80
N PRO A 298 -20.75 -0.70 3.31
CA PRO A 298 -20.99 0.61 2.69
C PRO A 298 -20.52 0.70 1.23
N LEU A 299 -19.39 0.07 0.90
CA LEU A 299 -18.85 0.06 -0.46
C LEU A 299 -19.79 -0.68 -1.44
N ASP A 300 -20.30 -1.85 -1.06
CA ASP A 300 -21.23 -2.62 -1.88
C ASP A 300 -22.61 -1.91 -1.98
N VAL A 301 -23.05 -1.17 -0.96
CA VAL A 301 -24.25 -0.31 -1.03
C VAL A 301 -24.06 0.80 -2.07
N LEU A 302 -22.93 1.52 -2.02
CA LEU A 302 -22.61 2.54 -3.00
C LEU A 302 -22.56 1.95 -4.43
N LEU A 303 -21.87 0.83 -4.62
CA LEU A 303 -21.80 0.15 -5.92
C LEU A 303 -23.20 -0.13 -6.48
N ASN A 304 -24.05 -0.73 -5.66
CA ASN A 304 -25.41 -1.09 -6.07
C ASN A 304 -26.23 0.15 -6.44
N GLU A 305 -26.11 1.26 -5.70
CA GLU A 305 -26.78 2.52 -6.05
C GLU A 305 -26.27 3.06 -7.40
N LEU A 306 -24.96 3.10 -7.61
CA LEU A 306 -24.36 3.59 -8.85
C LEU A 306 -24.79 2.76 -10.07
N LEU A 307 -24.79 1.43 -9.95
CA LEU A 307 -25.24 0.55 -11.04
C LEU A 307 -26.74 0.69 -11.30
N THR A 308 -27.55 0.86 -10.25
CA THR A 308 -29.00 1.12 -10.37
C THR A 308 -29.26 2.45 -11.10
N GLN A 309 -28.50 3.50 -10.76
CA GLN A 309 -28.59 4.79 -11.44
C GLN A 309 -28.23 4.67 -12.92
N ALA A 310 -27.15 3.94 -13.27
CA ALA A 310 -26.77 3.70 -14.66
C ALA A 310 -27.87 2.99 -15.46
N GLN A 311 -28.47 1.95 -14.89
CA GLN A 311 -29.59 1.23 -15.51
C GLN A 311 -30.81 2.14 -15.73
N ALA A 312 -31.13 3.00 -14.75
CA ALA A 312 -32.24 3.95 -14.88
C ALA A 312 -31.98 5.01 -15.98
N ILE A 313 -30.75 5.50 -16.12
CA ILE A 313 -30.35 6.40 -17.21
C ILE A 313 -30.51 5.71 -18.56
N ALA A 314 -30.00 4.47 -18.69
CA ALA A 314 -30.08 3.71 -19.92
C ALA A 314 -31.53 3.48 -20.34
N ALA A 315 -32.38 3.01 -19.42
CA ALA A 315 -33.81 2.79 -19.67
C ALA A 315 -34.53 4.07 -20.11
N ARG A 316 -34.31 5.20 -19.40
CA ARG A 316 -34.94 6.49 -19.74
C ARG A 316 -34.49 7.01 -21.12
N ARG A 317 -33.27 6.70 -21.54
CA ARG A 317 -32.68 7.14 -22.81
C ARG A 317 -32.83 6.12 -23.95
N GLY A 318 -33.48 4.97 -23.70
CA GLY A 318 -33.65 3.90 -24.68
C GLY A 318 -32.33 3.23 -25.10
N LEU A 319 -31.40 3.09 -24.15
CA LEU A 319 -30.09 2.46 -24.30
C LEU A 319 -30.02 1.16 -23.48
N ASP A 320 -28.98 0.37 -23.73
CA ASP A 320 -28.58 -0.74 -22.88
C ASP A 320 -27.38 -0.35 -22.00
N PHE A 321 -27.32 -0.91 -20.79
CA PHE A 321 -26.18 -0.78 -19.88
C PHE A 321 -25.71 -2.16 -19.41
N SER A 322 -24.40 -2.35 -19.34
CA SER A 322 -23.77 -3.54 -18.77
C SER A 322 -22.55 -3.15 -17.93
N ALA A 323 -22.23 -3.98 -16.94
CA ALA A 323 -21.06 -3.83 -16.10
C ALA A 323 -20.46 -5.21 -15.80
N GLU A 324 -19.14 -5.31 -15.88
CA GLU A 324 -18.36 -6.51 -15.58
C GLU A 324 -17.32 -6.18 -14.51
N GLU A 325 -17.42 -6.81 -13.34
CA GLU A 325 -16.41 -6.71 -12.31
C GLU A 325 -15.22 -7.60 -12.66
N PHE A 326 -14.04 -7.01 -12.78
CA PHE A 326 -12.80 -7.72 -13.10
C PHE A 326 -11.81 -7.77 -11.93
N TYR A 327 -12.06 -6.98 -10.88
CA TYR A 327 -11.21 -6.94 -9.70
C TYR A 327 -12.04 -6.67 -8.44
N ARG A 328 -11.78 -7.47 -7.39
CA ARG A 328 -12.36 -7.33 -6.06
C ARG A 328 -11.32 -7.67 -5.01
N ILE A 329 -11.17 -6.79 -4.02
CA ILE A 329 -10.42 -7.05 -2.79
C ILE A 329 -11.21 -6.52 -1.60
N ALA A 330 -11.29 -7.31 -0.53
CA ALA A 330 -11.97 -6.93 0.70
C ALA A 330 -11.22 -5.81 1.43
N ALA A 331 -11.94 -5.00 2.21
CA ALA A 331 -11.29 -4.07 3.12
C ALA A 331 -10.57 -4.83 4.24
N THR A 332 -9.38 -4.35 4.62
CA THR A 332 -8.57 -4.98 5.66
C THR A 332 -8.56 -4.11 6.92
N PRO A 333 -9.32 -4.45 7.97
CA PRO A 333 -9.33 -3.67 9.19
C PRO A 333 -8.01 -3.82 9.95
N CYS A 334 -7.50 -2.71 10.50
CA CYS A 334 -6.45 -2.78 11.52
C CYS A 334 -7.05 -3.27 12.84
N ASP A 335 -6.27 -3.99 13.65
CA ASP A 335 -6.70 -4.51 14.95
C ASP A 335 -7.02 -3.36 15.91
N ALA A 336 -8.20 -3.39 16.54
CA ALA A 336 -8.69 -2.30 17.38
C ALA A 336 -7.79 -2.03 18.61
N ARG A 337 -7.14 -3.06 19.17
CA ARG A 337 -6.20 -2.89 20.29
C ARG A 337 -4.92 -2.21 19.81
N LEU A 338 -4.43 -2.56 18.63
CA LEU A 338 -3.25 -1.93 18.04
C LEU A 338 -3.52 -0.48 17.62
N GLN A 339 -4.71 -0.20 17.06
CA GLN A 339 -5.16 1.17 16.78
C GLN A 339 -5.18 2.03 18.05
N ALA A 340 -5.78 1.53 19.15
CA ALA A 340 -5.79 2.25 20.42
C ALA A 340 -4.37 2.51 20.95
N LEU A 341 -3.50 1.50 20.90
CA LEU A 341 -2.12 1.59 21.36
C LEU A 341 -1.28 2.62 20.58
N LEU A 342 -1.42 2.61 19.25
CA LEU A 342 -0.81 3.58 18.35
C LEU A 342 -1.41 4.98 18.59
N GLY A 343 -2.71 5.07 18.80
CA GLY A 343 -3.41 6.31 19.10
C GLY A 343 -2.90 6.98 20.37
N GLU A 344 -2.72 6.22 21.45
CA GLU A 344 -2.11 6.72 22.69
C GLU A 344 -0.64 7.15 22.47
N ALA A 345 0.10 6.46 21.60
CA ALA A 345 1.49 6.81 21.29
C ALA A 345 1.57 8.13 20.52
N VAL A 346 0.73 8.28 19.48
CA VAL A 346 0.62 9.49 18.68
C VAL A 346 0.20 10.67 19.54
N GLU A 347 -0.86 10.52 20.35
CA GLU A 347 -1.34 11.58 21.23
C GLU A 347 -0.25 12.06 22.21
N SER A 348 0.59 11.14 22.70
CA SER A 348 1.68 11.51 23.62
C SER A 348 2.77 12.39 22.99
N VAL A 349 2.94 12.38 21.66
CA VAL A 349 4.02 13.13 20.98
C VAL A 349 3.53 14.38 20.23
N GLN A 350 2.27 14.40 19.77
CA GLN A 350 1.72 15.55 19.04
C GLN A 350 0.39 16.10 19.62
N GLY A 351 -0.11 15.55 20.73
CA GLY A 351 -1.25 16.06 21.50
C GLY A 351 -2.65 15.75 20.93
N ARG A 352 -2.74 15.16 19.73
CA ARG A 352 -3.99 14.70 19.12
C ARG A 352 -3.73 13.53 18.19
N THR A 353 -4.67 12.60 18.12
CA THR A 353 -4.69 11.50 17.14
C THR A 353 -5.75 11.73 16.09
N LEU A 354 -5.41 11.44 14.84
CA LEU A 354 -6.36 11.30 13.73
C LEU A 354 -6.34 9.85 13.26
N SER A 355 -7.51 9.24 13.18
CA SER A 355 -7.69 7.96 12.51
C SER A 355 -8.18 8.18 11.09
N LEU A 356 -7.58 7.47 10.13
CA LEU A 356 -7.89 7.58 8.71
C LEU A 356 -7.64 6.25 8.01
N PRO A 357 -8.31 5.94 6.89
CA PRO A 357 -8.04 4.71 6.15
C PRO A 357 -6.86 4.89 5.21
N SER A 358 -6.18 3.79 4.89
CA SER A 358 -5.24 3.78 3.76
C SER A 358 -5.99 3.60 2.45
N GLY A 359 -5.72 4.49 1.48
CA GLY A 359 -6.22 4.37 0.11
C GLY A 359 -5.40 3.43 -0.79
N ALA A 360 -4.20 3.05 -0.34
CA ALA A 360 -3.21 2.24 -1.05
C ALA A 360 -3.10 0.82 -0.45
N GLY A 361 -2.54 -0.11 -1.24
CA GLY A 361 -2.18 -1.43 -0.72
C GLY A 361 -0.93 -1.36 0.14
N HIS A 362 -0.77 -2.31 1.06
CA HIS A 362 0.44 -2.50 1.86
C HIS A 362 0.60 -3.98 2.19
N ASP A 363 1.79 -4.39 2.61
CA ASP A 363 2.08 -5.73 3.13
C ASP A 363 1.15 -6.14 4.28
N ALA A 364 0.71 -5.18 5.10
CA ALA A 364 -0.32 -5.34 6.12
C ALA A 364 -1.58 -6.08 5.62
N ILE A 365 -1.96 -5.99 4.33
CA ILE A 365 -3.08 -6.77 3.76
C ILE A 365 -2.84 -8.27 3.92
N ALA A 366 -1.67 -8.76 3.47
CA ALA A 366 -1.35 -10.18 3.56
C ALA A 366 -1.17 -10.60 5.02
N MET A 367 -0.50 -9.76 5.82
CA MET A 367 -0.21 -10.04 7.22
C MET A 367 -1.48 -10.18 8.08
N ALA A 368 -2.52 -9.40 7.79
CA ALA A 368 -3.81 -9.43 8.49
C ALA A 368 -4.55 -10.77 8.36
N GLU A 369 -4.21 -11.60 7.37
CA GLU A 369 -4.78 -12.94 7.23
C GLU A 369 -4.36 -13.88 8.37
N ARG A 370 -3.27 -13.55 9.08
CA ARG A 370 -2.70 -14.41 10.11
C ARG A 370 -2.51 -13.75 11.47
N TRP A 371 -2.14 -12.47 11.49
CA TRP A 371 -1.79 -11.74 12.71
C TRP A 371 -2.55 -10.43 12.84
N PRO A 372 -2.79 -9.94 14.07
CA PRO A 372 -3.26 -8.58 14.29
C PRO A 372 -2.30 -7.57 13.65
N VAL A 373 -2.83 -6.64 12.85
CA VAL A 373 -2.04 -5.59 12.19
C VAL A 373 -2.40 -4.21 12.73
N GLY A 374 -1.41 -3.32 12.83
CA GLY A 374 -1.62 -1.90 13.08
C GLY A 374 -0.68 -1.08 12.21
N MET A 375 -1.15 0.05 11.69
CA MET A 375 -0.30 0.93 10.89
C MET A 375 -0.28 2.37 11.39
N LEU A 376 0.87 3.00 11.21
CA LEU A 376 1.13 4.39 11.55
C LEU A 376 1.53 5.16 10.29
N PHE A 377 0.78 6.20 9.96
CA PHE A 377 1.10 7.09 8.86
C PHE A 377 1.95 8.28 9.30
N VAL A 378 2.86 8.66 8.42
CA VAL A 378 3.66 9.89 8.47
C VAL A 378 3.19 10.82 7.36
N ARG A 379 2.98 12.10 7.70
CA ARG A 379 2.62 13.15 6.76
C ARG A 379 3.63 13.24 5.61
N CYS A 380 3.12 13.41 4.39
CA CYS A 380 3.93 13.67 3.20
C CYS A 380 3.44 14.94 2.49
N LYS A 381 4.36 15.66 1.85
CA LYS A 381 4.08 16.97 1.25
C LYS A 381 3.11 16.84 0.07
N GLY A 382 1.98 17.54 0.11
CA GLY A 382 0.97 17.57 -0.94
C GLY A 382 0.29 16.22 -1.22
N GLY A 383 0.47 15.21 -0.36
CA GLY A 383 0.03 13.84 -0.64
C GLY A 383 0.73 13.17 -1.81
N VAL A 384 1.90 13.67 -2.23
CA VAL A 384 2.63 13.14 -3.38
C VAL A 384 3.35 11.84 -3.00
N SER A 385 3.09 10.78 -3.75
CA SER A 385 3.79 9.49 -3.69
C SER A 385 3.89 8.86 -5.09
N HIS A 386 4.64 7.78 -5.25
CA HIS A 386 4.99 7.15 -6.54
C HIS A 386 5.61 8.17 -7.53
N HIS A 387 6.30 9.17 -6.99
CA HIS A 387 6.85 10.29 -7.77
C HIS A 387 8.10 10.84 -7.07
N PRO A 388 9.14 11.31 -7.80
CA PRO A 388 10.39 11.78 -7.20
C PRO A 388 10.27 13.02 -6.30
N ALA A 389 9.11 13.67 -6.31
CA ALA A 389 8.81 14.83 -5.48
C ALA A 389 8.23 14.46 -4.10
N GLU A 390 8.02 13.17 -3.84
CA GLU A 390 7.68 12.66 -2.51
C GLU A 390 8.66 13.18 -1.46
N SER A 391 8.12 13.67 -0.36
CA SER A 391 8.91 14.31 0.69
C SER A 391 8.24 14.19 2.04
N VAL A 392 9.04 13.80 3.03
CA VAL A 392 8.72 13.86 4.46
C VAL A 392 9.66 14.84 5.15
N MET A 393 9.22 15.41 6.27
CA MET A 393 10.07 16.27 7.10
C MET A 393 10.78 15.44 8.17
N ALA A 394 12.06 15.75 8.44
CA ALA A 394 12.82 15.07 9.50
C ALA A 394 12.15 15.23 10.88
N GLU A 395 11.45 16.34 11.12
CA GLU A 395 10.67 16.58 12.33
C GLU A 395 9.49 15.59 12.47
N ASP A 396 8.79 15.31 11.37
CA ASP A 396 7.68 14.34 11.35
C ASP A 396 8.22 12.92 11.58
N VAL A 397 9.38 12.58 10.97
CA VAL A 397 10.08 11.31 11.20
C VAL A 397 10.54 11.17 12.65
N ALA A 398 11.01 12.25 13.29
CA ALA A 398 11.43 12.23 14.70
C ALA A 398 10.26 11.92 15.64
N LEU A 399 9.06 12.47 15.36
CA LEU A 399 7.84 12.14 16.08
C LEU A 399 7.41 10.69 15.80
N ALA A 400 7.52 10.25 14.55
CA ALA A 400 7.17 8.89 14.15
C ALA A 400 8.01 7.85 14.90
N ILE A 401 9.33 8.03 14.96
CA ILE A 401 10.24 7.15 15.73
C ILE A 401 9.83 7.09 17.20
N GLU A 402 9.54 8.24 17.83
CA GLU A 402 9.17 8.26 19.26
C GLU A 402 7.83 7.57 19.53
N ALA A 403 6.80 7.86 18.73
CA ALA A 403 5.49 7.22 18.86
C ALA A 403 5.58 5.71 18.56
N PHE A 404 6.22 5.33 17.46
CA PHE A 404 6.34 3.93 17.05
C PHE A 404 7.12 3.11 18.09
N LYS A 405 8.23 3.65 18.60
CA LYS A 405 8.96 3.05 19.71
C LYS A 405 8.08 2.87 20.95
N GLY A 406 7.33 3.90 21.35
CA GLY A 406 6.46 3.83 22.53
C GLY A 406 5.36 2.77 22.39
N ALA A 407 4.79 2.62 21.20
CA ALA A 407 3.84 1.56 20.90
C ALA A 407 4.50 0.17 20.96
N VAL A 408 5.66 -0.01 20.32
CA VAL A 408 6.41 -1.27 20.34
C VAL A 408 6.80 -1.66 21.77
N GLU A 409 7.36 -0.74 22.55
CA GLU A 409 7.74 -1.01 23.94
C GLU A 409 6.55 -1.47 24.77
N ARG A 410 5.39 -0.80 24.67
CA ARG A 410 4.17 -1.20 25.40
C ARG A 410 3.61 -2.54 24.91
N LEU A 411 3.70 -2.83 23.62
CA LEU A 411 3.19 -4.07 23.02
C LEU A 411 4.05 -5.28 23.39
N ALA A 412 5.37 -5.10 23.42
CA ALA A 412 6.37 -6.16 23.64
C ALA A 412 6.83 -6.29 25.10
N SER A 413 6.34 -5.44 26.01
CA SER A 413 6.65 -5.47 27.45
C SER A 413 6.14 -6.71 28.17
#